data_AF-A0A0C2IFZ2-F1
#
_entry.id   AF-A0A0C2IFZ2-F1
#
_cell.length_a   1.000
_cell.length_b   1.000
_cell.length_c   1.000
_cell.angle_alpha   90.00
_cell.angle_beta   90.00
_cell.angle_gamma   90.00
#
_symmetry.space_group_name_H-M   'P 1'
#
loop_
_entity.id
_entity.type
_entity.pdbx_description
1 polymer ?
#
loop_
_entity_poly.entity_id
_entity_poly.type
_entity_poly.pdbx_seq_one_letter_code
_entity_poly.pdbx_strand_id
1 'polypeptide(L)'
;MFMEYLIDVGSPLFRLFNDSSPSIVKSIGIIIKTILDECDQEVIEKLQEMALSEGIFPKHLHTSLFTFLAGSNKFNKFLIFNRQMSRQLLGYWVMDNSTIKTLLYRSMVTHLNVQPVGLVNSLYSDEEAPDDAIHVEQEREEVKLEVEV
;
A
#
# COMPACT_ATOMS: atom_id res chain seq x y z
N MET A 1 -20.42 17.70 -2.29
CA MET A 1 -19.98 18.87 -3.09
C MET A 1 -18.47 18.96 -3.29
N PHE A 2 -17.62 19.16 -2.25
CA PHE A 2 -16.15 19.19 -2.46
C PHE A 2 -15.57 17.84 -2.90
N MET A 3 -15.99 16.75 -2.26
CA MET A 3 -15.51 15.39 -2.56
C MET A 3 -15.95 14.91 -3.95
N GLU A 4 -17.17 15.22 -4.38
CA GLU A 4 -17.67 14.91 -5.73
C GLU A 4 -16.88 15.63 -6.83
N TYR A 5 -16.55 16.92 -6.61
CA TYR A 5 -15.69 17.68 -7.52
C TYR A 5 -14.27 17.07 -7.59
N LEU A 6 -13.78 16.53 -6.48
CA LEU A 6 -12.47 15.91 -6.38
C LEU A 6 -12.40 14.56 -7.10
N ILE A 7 -13.51 13.82 -7.15
CA ILE A 7 -13.69 12.60 -7.96
C ILE A 7 -13.71 12.97 -9.46
N ASP A 8 -14.40 14.04 -9.86
CA ASP A 8 -14.38 14.53 -11.24
C ASP A 8 -12.97 14.99 -11.68
N VAL A 9 -12.15 15.45 -10.74
CA VAL A 9 -10.72 15.80 -10.93
C VAL A 9 -9.78 14.63 -10.56
N GLY A 10 -10.31 13.45 -10.26
CA GLY A 10 -9.57 12.34 -9.65
C GLY A 10 -8.45 11.78 -10.52
N SER A 11 -8.64 11.67 -11.84
CA SER A 11 -7.62 11.15 -12.76
C SER A 11 -6.30 11.94 -12.72
N PRO A 12 -6.30 13.29 -12.82
CA PRO A 12 -5.09 14.10 -12.59
C PRO A 12 -4.40 13.85 -11.24
N LEU A 13 -5.16 13.64 -10.16
CA LEU A 13 -4.60 13.41 -8.83
C LEU A 13 -3.85 12.08 -8.74
N PHE A 14 -4.41 11.01 -9.31
CA PHE A 14 -3.73 9.71 -9.31
C PHE A 14 -2.43 9.73 -10.15
N ARG A 15 -2.34 10.56 -11.19
CA ARG A 15 -1.10 10.73 -11.95
C ARG A 15 0.04 11.33 -11.12
N LEU A 16 -0.26 12.12 -10.09
CA LEU A 16 0.77 12.72 -9.21
C LEU A 16 1.53 11.66 -8.39
N PHE A 17 0.99 10.45 -8.22
CA PHE A 17 1.77 9.36 -7.65
C PHE A 17 2.97 8.99 -8.52
N ASN A 18 2.94 9.29 -9.82
CA ASN A 18 4.02 9.05 -10.78
C ASN A 18 4.98 10.24 -10.95
N ASP A 19 4.79 11.31 -10.19
CA ASP A 19 5.68 12.46 -10.23
C ASP A 19 7.09 12.09 -9.73
N SER A 20 8.11 12.75 -10.29
CA SER A 20 9.51 12.53 -9.90
C SER A 20 9.85 13.16 -8.54
N SER A 21 9.04 14.12 -8.07
CA SER A 21 9.21 14.83 -6.81
C SER A 21 8.68 14.01 -5.62
N PRO A 22 9.55 13.65 -4.66
CA PRO A 22 9.15 12.96 -3.44
C PRO A 22 8.10 13.72 -2.62
N SER A 23 8.19 15.05 -2.58
CA SER A 23 7.25 15.89 -1.84
C SER A 23 5.85 15.84 -2.43
N ILE A 24 5.73 15.78 -3.76
CA ILE A 24 4.44 15.69 -4.46
C ILE A 24 3.79 14.34 -4.15
N VAL A 25 4.54 13.24 -4.32
CA VAL A 25 4.07 11.88 -4.02
C VAL A 25 3.64 11.74 -2.56
N LYS A 26 4.38 12.34 -1.63
CA LYS A 26 4.02 12.34 -0.21
C LYS A 26 2.72 13.09 0.04
N SER A 27 2.60 14.32 -0.47
CA SER A 27 1.42 15.15 -0.26
C SER A 27 0.17 14.49 -0.81
N ILE A 28 0.23 13.94 -2.04
CA ILE A 28 -0.94 13.29 -2.62
C ILE A 28 -1.30 12.00 -1.88
N GLY A 29 -0.31 11.22 -1.42
CA GLY A 29 -0.56 10.04 -0.61
C GLY A 29 -1.30 10.35 0.70
N ILE A 30 -0.96 11.46 1.35
CA ILE A 30 -1.66 11.93 2.55
C ILE A 30 -3.08 12.37 2.20
N ILE A 31 -3.25 13.20 1.16
CA ILE A 31 -4.56 13.70 0.71
C ILE A 31 -5.50 12.54 0.38
N ILE A 32 -5.05 11.58 -0.44
CA ILE A 32 -5.85 10.41 -0.83
C ILE A 32 -6.19 9.54 0.39
N LYS A 33 -5.25 9.35 1.32
CA LYS A 33 -5.55 8.63 2.56
C LYS A 33 -6.63 9.34 3.38
N THR A 34 -6.50 10.65 3.60
CA THR A 34 -7.50 11.44 4.33
C THR A 34 -8.87 11.39 3.67
N ILE A 35 -8.91 11.46 2.33
CA ILE A 35 -10.16 11.29 1.58
C ILE A 35 -10.77 9.91 1.85
N LEU A 36 -9.98 8.84 1.78
CA LEU A 36 -10.46 7.47 2.03
C LEU A 36 -10.93 7.25 3.48
N ASP A 37 -10.33 7.96 4.44
CA ASP A 37 -10.72 7.89 5.86
C ASP A 37 -12.06 8.58 6.15
N GLU A 38 -12.44 9.59 5.35
CA GLU A 38 -13.61 10.45 5.61
C GLU A 38 -14.78 10.20 4.64
N CYS A 39 -14.58 9.41 3.59
CA CYS A 39 -15.57 9.21 2.53
C CYS A 39 -16.56 8.07 2.78
N ASP A 40 -17.73 8.22 2.17
CA ASP A 40 -18.69 7.13 2.01
C ASP A 40 -18.19 6.06 1.03
N GLN A 41 -18.73 4.85 1.17
CA GLN A 41 -18.35 3.68 0.39
C GLN A 41 -18.42 3.90 -1.14
N GLU A 42 -19.42 4.64 -1.63
CA GLU A 42 -19.59 4.91 -3.07
C GLU A 42 -18.38 5.68 -3.64
N VAL A 43 -17.84 6.62 -2.88
CA VAL A 43 -16.67 7.41 -3.28
C VAL A 43 -15.41 6.56 -3.24
N ILE A 44 -15.28 5.70 -2.22
CA ILE A 44 -14.16 4.76 -2.10
C ILE A 44 -14.12 3.82 -3.32
N GLU A 45 -15.27 3.28 -3.74
CA GLU A 45 -15.38 2.41 -4.92
C GLU A 45 -14.90 3.12 -6.20
N LYS A 46 -15.33 4.36 -6.43
CA LYS A 46 -14.86 5.17 -7.57
C LYS A 46 -13.35 5.41 -7.53
N LEU A 47 -12.79 5.70 -6.34
CA LEU A 47 -11.35 5.88 -6.17
C LEU A 47 -10.56 4.58 -6.39
N GLN A 48 -11.11 3.43 -5.99
CA GLN A 48 -10.52 2.12 -6.26
C GLN A 48 -10.48 1.82 -7.78
N GLU A 49 -11.56 2.12 -8.50
CA GLU A 49 -11.60 1.99 -9.97
C GLU A 49 -10.56 2.88 -10.65
N MET A 50 -10.39 4.12 -10.18
CA MET A 50 -9.34 5.02 -10.67
C MET A 50 -7.94 4.53 -10.35
N ALA A 51 -7.72 4.00 -9.14
CA ALA A 51 -6.44 3.42 -8.75
C ALA A 51 -6.05 2.22 -9.64
N LEU A 52 -7.04 1.47 -10.13
CA LEU A 52 -6.82 0.41 -11.12
C LEU A 52 -6.54 0.96 -12.52
N SER A 53 -7.34 1.91 -13.00
CA SER A 53 -7.23 2.43 -14.37
C SER A 53 -5.93 3.19 -14.61
N GLU A 54 -5.45 3.94 -13.60
CA GLU A 54 -4.18 4.68 -13.64
C GLU A 54 -2.96 3.83 -13.24
N GLY A 55 -3.15 2.52 -12.96
CA GLY A 55 -2.06 1.60 -12.62
C GLY A 55 -1.40 1.87 -11.26
N ILE A 56 -2.11 2.52 -10.35
CA ILE A 56 -1.61 2.89 -9.02
C ILE A 56 -1.59 1.70 -8.06
N PHE A 57 -2.56 0.78 -8.19
CA PHE A 57 -2.58 -0.46 -7.42
C PHE A 57 -1.27 -1.29 -7.56
N PRO A 58 -0.82 -1.70 -8.77
CA PRO A 58 0.41 -2.49 -8.91
C PRO A 58 1.66 -1.71 -8.48
N LYS A 59 1.66 -0.38 -8.61
CA LYS A 59 2.74 0.47 -8.10
C LYS A 59 2.84 0.45 -6.58
N HIS A 60 1.73 0.66 -5.87
CA HIS A 60 1.72 0.57 -4.41
C HIS A 60 2.05 -0.85 -3.94
N LEU A 61 1.58 -1.88 -4.65
CA LEU A 61 1.95 -3.27 -4.38
C LEU A 61 3.47 -3.46 -4.51
N HIS A 62 4.07 -3.04 -5.62
CA HIS A 62 5.51 -3.12 -5.81
C HIS A 62 6.28 -2.36 -4.73
N THR A 63 5.92 -1.10 -4.45
CA THR A 63 6.57 -0.28 -3.44
C THR A 63 6.47 -0.92 -2.05
N SER A 64 5.33 -1.51 -1.69
CA SER A 64 5.11 -2.14 -0.40
C SER A 64 5.99 -3.38 -0.15
N LEU A 65 6.25 -4.15 -1.21
CA LEU A 65 6.95 -5.45 -1.18
C LEU A 65 8.46 -5.29 -1.42
N PHE A 66 8.84 -4.54 -2.46
CA PHE A 66 10.19 -4.52 -3.00
C PHE A 66 11.01 -3.27 -2.65
N THR A 67 10.44 -2.34 -1.87
CA THR A 67 11.24 -1.25 -1.29
C THR A 67 12.07 -1.80 -0.13
N PHE A 68 13.24 -2.36 -0.45
CA PHE A 68 14.18 -2.89 0.52
C PHE A 68 15.04 -1.76 1.09
N LEU A 69 15.22 -1.78 2.42
CA LEU A 69 16.26 -1.02 3.12
C LEU A 69 17.59 -1.80 3.04
N ALA A 70 18.03 -2.18 1.84
CA ALA A 70 19.29 -2.90 1.66
C ALA A 70 20.40 -1.92 1.24
N GLY A 71 21.52 -1.92 1.98
CA GLY A 71 22.65 -1.00 1.77
C GLY A 71 22.59 0.26 2.65
N SER A 72 23.65 1.08 2.61
CA SER A 72 23.95 2.25 3.49
C SER A 72 22.90 3.37 3.57
N ASN A 73 21.69 3.12 3.06
CA ASN A 73 20.58 4.06 2.93
C ASN A 73 19.42 3.75 3.92
N LYS A 74 19.72 3.08 5.05
CA LYS A 74 18.78 2.85 6.17
C LYS A 74 18.05 4.11 6.64
N PHE A 75 18.55 5.30 6.30
CA PHE A 75 18.03 6.60 6.75
C PHE A 75 17.25 7.39 5.70
N ASN A 76 16.89 6.82 4.53
CA ASN A 76 16.02 7.54 3.61
C ASN A 76 14.56 7.53 4.09
N LYS A 77 14.23 8.53 4.94
CA LYS A 77 12.89 8.73 5.52
C LYS A 77 11.77 8.75 4.48
N PHE A 78 12.04 9.23 3.27
CA PHE A 78 11.05 9.23 2.20
C PHE A 78 10.72 7.82 1.70
N LEU A 79 11.73 6.97 1.49
CA LEU A 79 11.50 5.59 1.07
C LEU A 79 10.71 4.80 2.13
N ILE A 80 11.03 5.01 3.41
CA ILE A 80 10.30 4.40 4.53
C ILE A 80 8.84 4.88 4.53
N PHE A 81 8.63 6.19 4.46
CA PHE A 81 7.30 6.79 4.42
C PHE A 81 6.48 6.26 3.24
N ASN A 82 7.05 6.28 2.04
CA ASN A 82 6.36 5.86 0.81
C ASN A 82 5.99 4.37 0.86
N ARG A 83 6.87 3.52 1.40
CA ARG A 83 6.58 2.11 1.64
C ARG A 83 5.43 1.91 2.63
N GLN A 84 5.41 2.62 3.76
CA GLN A 84 4.34 2.49 4.75
C GLN A 84 3.01 3.05 4.24
N MET A 85 3.03 4.20 3.57
CA MET A 85 1.84 4.76 2.93
C MET A 85 1.28 3.83 1.86
N SER A 86 2.15 3.24 1.02
CA SER A 86 1.73 2.27 0.00
C SER A 86 1.01 1.08 0.63
N ARG A 87 1.46 0.61 1.80
CA ARG A 87 0.79 -0.49 2.54
C ARG A 87 -0.58 -0.09 3.07
N GLN A 88 -0.68 1.10 3.65
CA GLN A 88 -1.97 1.61 4.12
C GLN A 88 -2.96 1.74 2.96
N LEU A 89 -2.54 2.38 1.86
CA LEU A 89 -3.36 2.56 0.67
C LEU A 89 -3.78 1.23 0.04
N LEU A 90 -2.90 0.22 0.01
CA LEU A 90 -3.28 -1.14 -0.42
C LEU A 90 -4.43 -1.74 0.39
N GLY A 91 -4.50 -1.46 1.69
CA GLY A 91 -5.63 -1.87 2.52
C GLY A 91 -6.95 -1.35 1.96
N TYR A 92 -7.02 -0.04 1.69
CA TYR A 92 -8.20 0.58 1.07
C TYR A 92 -8.48 0.07 -0.34
N TRP A 93 -7.45 -0.19 -1.15
CA TRP A 93 -7.66 -0.71 -2.51
C TRP A 93 -8.27 -2.11 -2.51
N VAL A 94 -7.91 -2.96 -1.55
CA VAL A 94 -8.36 -4.35 -1.50
C VAL A 94 -9.70 -4.49 -0.77
N MET A 95 -10.02 -3.56 0.14
CA MET A 95 -11.24 -3.58 0.95
C MET A 95 -12.49 -3.60 0.07
N ASP A 96 -13.33 -4.62 0.28
CA ASP A 96 -14.61 -4.83 -0.43
C ASP A 96 -14.56 -4.87 -1.97
N ASN A 97 -13.38 -4.87 -2.58
CA ASN A 97 -13.22 -4.91 -4.03
C ASN A 97 -12.78 -6.30 -4.53
N SER A 98 -13.73 -7.07 -5.06
CA SER A 98 -13.49 -8.44 -5.56
C SER A 98 -12.51 -8.48 -6.75
N THR A 99 -12.53 -7.46 -7.61
CA THR A 99 -11.63 -7.34 -8.76
C THR A 99 -10.19 -7.16 -8.31
N ILE A 100 -9.94 -6.21 -7.42
CA ILE A 100 -8.59 -5.94 -6.88
C ILE A 100 -8.08 -7.14 -6.09
N LYS A 101 -8.93 -7.78 -5.28
CA LYS A 101 -8.60 -9.05 -4.59
C LYS A 101 -8.16 -10.12 -5.58
N THR A 102 -8.93 -10.34 -6.65
CA THR A 102 -8.59 -11.32 -7.69
C THR A 102 -7.28 -10.97 -8.39
N LEU A 103 -7.05 -9.69 -8.71
CA LEU A 103 -5.79 -9.24 -9.31
C LEU A 103 -4.61 -9.41 -8.36
N LEU A 104 -4.78 -9.14 -7.07
CA LEU A 104 -3.76 -9.39 -6.04
C LEU A 104 -3.39 -10.87 -6.00
N TYR A 105 -4.37 -11.76 -5.87
CA TYR A 105 -4.15 -13.21 -5.88
C TYR A 105 -3.44 -13.66 -7.15
N ARG A 106 -3.85 -13.15 -8.33
CA ARG A 106 -3.18 -13.46 -9.60
C ARG A 106 -1.76 -12.89 -9.67
N SER A 107 -1.52 -11.70 -9.14
CA SER A 107 -0.18 -11.07 -9.15
C SER A 107 0.81 -11.81 -8.25
N MET A 108 0.34 -12.39 -7.14
CA MET A 108 1.11 -13.31 -6.31
C MET A 108 1.34 -14.69 -6.98
N VAL A 109 0.68 -14.95 -8.11
CA VAL A 109 0.73 -16.20 -8.88
C VAL A 109 1.21 -15.90 -10.31
N THR A 110 2.50 -15.60 -10.51
CA THR A 110 3.16 -15.61 -11.84
C THR A 110 4.65 -15.91 -11.66
N HIS A 111 5.39 -16.72 -12.45
CA HIS A 111 5.28 -17.07 -13.87
C HIS A 111 5.60 -18.57 -14.16
N LEU A 112 5.50 -19.45 -13.14
CA LEU A 112 5.89 -20.87 -13.27
C LEU A 112 5.03 -21.82 -12.41
N ASN A 113 3.70 -21.67 -12.29
CA ASN A 113 2.86 -22.52 -11.39
C ASN A 113 3.38 -22.66 -9.94
N VAL A 114 4.32 -21.81 -9.53
CA VAL A 114 4.75 -21.67 -8.15
C VAL A 114 4.05 -20.43 -7.65
N GLN A 115 2.79 -20.59 -7.26
CA GLN A 115 2.34 -19.86 -6.09
C GLN A 115 3.41 -20.13 -5.02
N PRO A 116 3.86 -19.17 -4.20
CA PRO A 116 4.38 -19.54 -2.90
C PRO A 116 3.18 -20.11 -2.15
N VAL A 117 2.77 -21.34 -2.50
CA VAL A 117 1.67 -22.08 -1.89
C VAL A 117 1.93 -22.10 -0.40
N GLY A 118 3.20 -22.23 0.00
CA GLY A 118 3.63 -22.06 1.38
C GLY A 118 3.21 -20.73 2.01
N LEU A 119 3.37 -19.59 1.34
CA LEU A 119 3.02 -18.27 1.90
C LEU A 119 1.50 -18.03 1.93
N VAL A 120 0.79 -18.37 0.86
CA VAL A 120 -0.66 -18.20 0.82
C VAL A 120 -1.34 -19.22 1.73
N ASN A 121 -0.90 -20.47 1.72
CA ASN A 121 -1.42 -21.47 2.65
C ASN A 121 -1.01 -21.17 4.08
N SER A 122 0.19 -20.64 4.37
CA SER A 122 0.54 -20.24 5.73
C SER A 122 -0.37 -19.13 6.26
N LEU A 123 -0.86 -18.23 5.40
CA LEU A 123 -1.84 -17.21 5.79
C LEU A 123 -3.20 -17.80 6.15
N TYR A 124 -3.51 -19.00 5.66
CA TYR A 124 -4.76 -19.73 5.93
C TYR A 124 -4.52 -21.03 6.74
N SER A 125 -3.31 -21.23 7.27
CA SER A 125 -2.92 -22.43 8.01
C SER A 125 -3.13 -22.18 9.50
N ASP A 126 -3.72 -23.16 10.18
CA ASP A 126 -3.82 -23.17 11.64
C ASP A 126 -2.53 -23.70 12.32
N GLU A 127 -1.48 -23.98 11.54
CA GLU A 127 -0.19 -24.44 12.04
C GLU A 127 0.56 -23.33 12.80
N GLU A 128 1.07 -23.66 13.98
CA GLU A 128 1.86 -22.74 14.82
C GLU A 128 3.22 -22.45 14.16
N ALA A 129 3.64 -21.19 14.19
CA ALA A 129 4.90 -20.78 13.57
C ALA A 129 6.10 -21.46 14.26
N PRO A 130 7.12 -21.90 13.51
CA PRO A 130 8.33 -22.48 14.08
C PRO A 130 9.00 -21.55 15.11
N ASP A 131 9.44 -22.09 16.25
CA ASP A 131 10.04 -21.32 17.36
C ASP A 131 11.25 -20.46 16.93
N ASP A 132 12.00 -20.90 15.93
CA ASP A 132 13.16 -20.21 15.37
C ASP A 132 12.77 -18.98 14.51
N ALA A 133 11.56 -18.93 13.97
CA ALA A 133 11.04 -17.81 13.20
C ALA A 133 10.41 -16.71 14.07
N ILE A 134 9.95 -17.05 15.28
CA ILE A 134 9.31 -16.12 16.23
C ILE A 134 10.33 -15.08 16.76
N HIS A 135 11.63 -15.41 16.73
CA HIS A 135 12.70 -14.57 17.26
C HIS A 135 13.35 -13.62 16.25
N VAL A 136 12.85 -13.55 15.01
CA VAL A 136 13.25 -12.48 14.07
C VAL A 136 12.31 -11.30 14.25
N GLU A 137 12.29 -10.72 15.45
CA GLU A 137 11.89 -9.33 15.61
C GLU A 137 12.90 -8.50 14.81
N GLN A 138 12.58 -8.20 13.55
CA GLN A 138 13.05 -6.94 13.01
C GLN A 138 12.46 -5.90 13.94
N GLU A 139 13.25 -5.39 14.89
CA GLU A 139 12.94 -4.23 15.70
C GLU A 139 12.29 -3.21 14.76
N ARG A 140 10.96 -3.15 14.78
CA ARG A 140 10.27 -2.03 14.18
C ARG A 140 10.62 -0.92 15.14
N GLU A 141 11.60 -0.09 14.78
CA GLU A 141 11.85 1.16 15.47
C GLU A 141 10.53 1.94 15.44
N GLU A 142 9.72 1.77 16.48
CA GLU A 142 8.65 2.69 16.80
C GLU A 142 9.36 4.02 17.00
N VAL A 143 9.17 4.93 16.06
CA VAL A 143 9.64 6.31 16.19
C VAL A 143 8.96 6.86 17.44
N LYS A 144 9.68 6.86 18.57
CA LYS A 144 9.26 7.54 19.79
C LYS A 144 9.10 9.01 19.43
N LEU A 145 7.86 9.45 19.33
CA LEU A 145 7.54 10.87 19.29
C LEU A 145 7.84 11.39 20.68
N GLU A 146 9.03 11.96 20.87
CA GLU A 146 9.29 12.82 22.02
C GLU A 146 8.34 14.01 21.92
N VAL A 147 7.28 13.96 22.74
CA VAL A 147 6.46 15.12 23.05
C VAL A 147 7.24 15.89 24.10
N GLU A 148 8.03 16.87 23.68
CA GLU A 148 8.52 17.90 24.59
C GLU A 148 7.31 18.71 25.08
N VAL A 149 7.10 18.68 26.40
CA VAL A 149 6.20 19.56 27.17
C VAL A 149 7.03 20.72 27.71
#